data_AF-A0A2E8RAP7-F1
#
_entry.id   AF-A0A2E8RAP7-F1
#
_cell.length_a   1.000
_cell.length_b   1.000
_cell.length_c   1.000
_cell.angle_alpha   90.00
_cell.angle_beta   90.00
_cell.angle_gamma   90.00
#
_symmetry.space_group_name_H-M   'P 1'
#
loop_
_entity.id
_entity.type
_entity.pdbx_description
1 polymer ?
#
loop_
_entity_poly.entity_id
_entity_poly.type
_entity_poly.pdbx_seq_one_letter_code
_entity_poly.pdbx_strand_id
1 'polypeptide(L)'
;MHPQTLRKYERVGLVSPSRTVGMLRLYSEEDIVRLRLIKHLVGDLGLNMAGVELSLNMFNQVLKMRSGLDQAEPSDLKKYLEDCLEDMFEILKGN
;
A
#
# COMPACT_ATOMS: atom_id res chain seq x y z
N MET A 1 11.21 12.87 -8.25
CA MET A 1 11.20 11.54 -8.90
C MET A 1 11.22 11.75 -10.40
N HIS A 2 11.88 10.88 -11.16
CA HIS A 2 11.91 10.98 -12.62
C HIS A 2 10.61 10.41 -13.24
N PRO A 3 10.06 11.00 -14.32
CA PRO A 3 8.81 10.53 -14.94
C PRO A 3 8.81 9.06 -15.38
N GLN A 4 9.96 8.51 -15.79
CA GLN A 4 10.06 7.09 -16.16
C GLN A 4 9.92 6.17 -14.93
N THR A 5 10.40 6.60 -13.76
CA THR A 5 10.24 5.86 -12.50
C THR A 5 8.78 5.80 -12.09
N LEU A 6 8.05 6.91 -12.22
CA LEU A 6 6.60 6.95 -11.97
C LEU A 6 5.84 6.00 -12.89
N ARG A 7 6.15 6.00 -14.19
CA ARG A 7 5.56 5.05 -15.15
C ARG A 7 5.87 3.60 -14.81
N LYS A 8 7.06 3.33 -14.27
CA LYS A 8 7.43 1.98 -13.80
C LYS A 8 6.50 1.55 -12.67
N TYR A 9 6.34 2.39 -11.64
CA TYR A 9 5.46 2.10 -10.50
C TYR A 9 3.99 1.96 -10.90
N GLU A 10 3.50 2.79 -11.83
CA GLU A 10 2.16 2.65 -12.40
C GLU A 10 1.96 1.32 -13.11
N ARG A 11 2.95 0.90 -13.93
CA ARG A 11 2.85 -0.35 -14.70
C ARG A 11 2.77 -1.57 -13.79
N VAL A 12 3.45 -1.54 -12.65
CA VAL A 12 3.39 -2.61 -11.64
C VAL A 12 2.27 -2.40 -10.61
N GLY A 13 1.37 -1.45 -10.83
CA GLY A 13 0.17 -1.26 -9.99
C GLY A 13 0.42 -0.59 -8.63
N LEU A 14 1.65 -0.14 -8.33
CA LEU A 14 1.96 0.45 -7.02
C LEU A 14 1.34 1.83 -6.82
N VAL A 15 1.01 2.54 -7.89
CA VAL A 15 0.33 3.84 -7.86
C VAL A 15 -0.61 3.95 -9.04
N SER A 16 -1.83 4.45 -8.81
CA SER A 16 -2.88 4.57 -9.82
C SER A 16 -3.36 6.02 -9.91
N PRO A 17 -2.63 6.90 -10.61
CA PRO A 17 -3.02 8.30 -10.74
C PRO A 17 -4.32 8.41 -11.53
N SER A 18 -5.15 9.37 -11.13
CA SER A 18 -6.29 9.79 -11.94
C SER A 18 -5.81 10.52 -13.20
N ARG A 19 -6.69 10.66 -14.19
CA ARG A 19 -6.36 11.33 -15.45
C ARG A 19 -7.36 12.45 -15.74
N THR A 20 -6.84 13.57 -16.23
CA THR A 20 -7.68 14.61 -16.83
C THR A 20 -8.21 14.17 -18.20
N VAL A 21 -9.19 14.91 -18.72
CA VAL A 21 -9.71 14.75 -20.10
C VAL A 21 -8.59 14.84 -21.15
N GLY A 22 -7.51 15.59 -20.87
CA GLY A 22 -6.31 15.67 -21.71
C GLY A 22 -5.25 14.59 -21.45
N MET A 23 -5.59 13.49 -20.77
CA MET A 23 -4.70 12.38 -20.38
C MET A 23 -3.50 12.73 -19.47
N LEU A 24 -3.47 13.93 -18.89
CA LEU A 24 -2.46 14.27 -17.87
C LEU A 24 -2.73 13.50 -16.59
N ARG A 25 -1.65 12.96 -16.00
CA ARG A 25 -1.68 12.26 -14.70
C ARG A 25 -1.86 13.27 -13.58
N LEU A 26 -2.81 13.00 -12.70
CA LEU A 26 -3.02 13.73 -11.46
C LEU A 26 -2.76 12.78 -10.30
N TYR A 27 -1.79 13.14 -9.47
CA TYR A 27 -1.49 12.44 -8.24
C TYR A 27 -2.19 13.16 -7.09
N SER A 28 -2.93 12.39 -6.29
CA SER A 28 -3.50 12.85 -5.04
C SER A 28 -2.42 13.01 -3.96
N GLU A 29 -2.75 13.67 -2.84
CA GLU A 29 -1.86 13.71 -1.68
C GLU A 29 -1.49 12.32 -1.17
N GLU A 30 -2.43 11.37 -1.21
CA GLU A 30 -2.18 9.97 -0.85
C GLU A 30 -1.14 9.32 -1.79
N ASP A 31 -1.25 9.58 -3.10
CA ASP A 31 -0.26 9.10 -4.07
C ASP A 31 1.13 9.69 -3.77
N ILE A 32 1.22 10.96 -3.38
CA ILE A 32 2.50 11.59 -3.01
C ILE A 32 3.10 10.96 -1.75
N VAL A 33 2.29 10.64 -0.74
CA VAL A 33 2.73 9.90 0.45
C VAL A 33 3.23 8.50 0.05
N ARG A 34 2.44 7.77 -0.73
CA ARG A 34 2.78 6.41 -1.21
C ARG A 34 4.07 6.42 -2.02
N LEU A 35 4.26 7.38 -2.92
CA LEU A 35 5.49 7.54 -3.70
C LEU A 35 6.71 7.82 -2.82
N ARG A 36 6.58 8.64 -1.77
CA ARG A 36 7.67 8.87 -0.82
C ARG A 36 8.08 7.58 -0.09
N LEU A 37 7.10 6.78 0.32
CA LEU A 37 7.36 5.48 0.93
C LEU A 37 8.05 4.53 -0.05
N ILE A 38 7.55 4.39 -1.28
CA ILE A 38 8.19 3.57 -2.32
C ILE A 38 9.64 3.99 -2.56
N LYS A 39 9.92 5.31 -2.59
CA LYS A 39 11.29 5.82 -2.74
C LYS A 39 12.19 5.34 -1.60
N HIS A 40 11.71 5.42 -0.37
CA HIS A 40 12.47 4.98 0.82
C HIS A 40 12.73 3.48 0.77
N LEU A 41 11.70 2.67 0.49
CA LEU A 41 11.81 1.21 0.41
C LEU A 41 12.82 0.75 -0.66
N VAL A 42 12.81 1.38 -1.84
CA VAL A 42 13.73 1.04 -2.94
C VAL A 42 15.13 1.61 -2.70
N GLY A 43 15.23 2.89 -2.32
CA GLY A 43 16.50 3.61 -2.27
C GLY A 43 17.29 3.33 -1.01
N ASP A 44 16.63 3.36 0.15
CA ASP A 44 17.30 3.30 1.44
C ASP A 44 17.34 1.87 1.99
N LEU A 45 16.26 1.09 1.78
CA LEU A 45 16.20 -0.32 2.22
C LEU A 45 16.59 -1.32 1.14
N GLY A 46 16.79 -0.88 -0.11
CA GLY A 46 17.24 -1.73 -1.21
C GLY A 46 16.24 -2.80 -1.66
N LEU A 47 14.94 -2.63 -1.36
CA LEU A 47 13.91 -3.59 -1.75
C LEU A 47 13.69 -3.60 -3.26
N ASN A 48 13.53 -4.80 -3.82
CA ASN A 48 13.07 -4.98 -5.19
C ASN A 48 11.56 -4.70 -5.31
N MET A 49 11.01 -4.76 -6.53
CA MET A 49 9.59 -4.43 -6.75
C MET A 49 8.63 -5.36 -5.98
N ALA A 50 8.94 -6.66 -5.89
CA ALA A 50 8.14 -7.63 -5.14
C ALA A 50 8.16 -7.34 -3.63
N GLY A 51 9.33 -6.99 -3.09
CA GLY A 51 9.46 -6.57 -1.69
C GLY A 51 8.72 -5.27 -1.39
N VAL A 52 8.74 -4.31 -2.32
CA VAL A 52 7.97 -3.06 -2.21
C VAL A 52 6.47 -3.36 -2.20
N GLU A 53 5.98 -4.16 -3.15
CA GLU A 53 4.57 -4.55 -3.24
C GLU A 53 4.10 -5.21 -1.95
N LEU A 54 4.83 -6.21 -1.47
CA LEU A 54 4.55 -6.89 -0.20
C LEU A 54 4.50 -5.91 0.97
N SER A 55 5.48 -5.00 1.07
CA SER A 55 5.55 -4.01 2.15
C SER A 55 4.36 -3.06 2.13
N LEU A 56 3.94 -2.60 0.95
CA LEU A 56 2.78 -1.71 0.81
C LEU A 56 1.48 -2.43 1.14
N ASN A 57 1.32 -3.70 0.72
CA ASN A 57 0.15 -4.51 1.06
C ASN A 57 0.05 -4.72 2.57
N MET A 58 1.16 -5.05 3.23
CA MET A 58 1.23 -5.16 4.69
C MET A 58 0.86 -3.83 5.38
N PHE A 59 1.39 -2.70 4.90
CA PHE A 59 1.06 -1.39 5.45
C PHE A 59 -0.42 -1.05 5.31
N ASN A 60 -1.04 -1.36 4.17
CA ASN A 60 -2.47 -1.18 3.95
C ASN A 60 -3.30 -2.01 4.93
N GLN A 61 -2.90 -3.25 5.24
CA GLN A 61 -3.60 -4.07 6.23
C GLN A 61 -3.47 -3.53 7.65
N VAL A 62 -2.30 -2.99 8.03
CA VAL A 62 -2.13 -2.32 9.32
C VAL A 62 -3.04 -1.08 9.42
N LEU A 63 -3.16 -0.29 8.35
CA LEU A 63 -4.08 0.85 8.30
C LEU A 63 -5.55 0.42 8.40
N LYS A 64 -5.95 -0.63 7.68
CA LYS A 64 -7.29 -1.22 7.74
C LYS A 64 -7.60 -1.72 9.15
N MET A 65 -6.67 -2.47 9.75
CA MET A 65 -6.76 -2.95 11.13
C MET A 65 -6.98 -1.78 12.10
N ARG A 66 -6.13 -0.75 12.02
CA ARG A 66 -6.26 0.45 12.86
C ARG A 66 -7.62 1.12 12.70
N SER A 67 -8.08 1.30 11.47
CA SER A 67 -9.38 1.93 11.21
C SER A 67 -10.57 1.11 11.70
N GLY A 68 -10.49 -0.22 11.67
CA GLY A 68 -11.56 -1.07 12.19
C GLY A 68 -11.54 -1.20 13.70
N LEU A 69 -10.38 -1.08 14.35
CA LEU A 69 -10.30 -0.99 15.82
C LEU A 69 -11.09 0.19 16.38
N ASP A 70 -11.14 1.32 15.67
CA ASP A 70 -11.93 2.49 16.06
C ASP A 70 -13.45 2.26 15.92
N GLN A 71 -13.87 1.22 15.20
CA GLN A 71 -15.27 0.93 14.85
C GLN A 71 -15.79 -0.40 15.43
N ALA A 72 -14.92 -1.23 16.02
CA ALA A 72 -15.26 -2.56 16.50
C ALA A 72 -15.83 -2.52 17.93
N GLU A 73 -16.89 -3.31 18.16
CA GLU A 73 -17.41 -3.53 19.50
C GLU A 73 -16.42 -4.37 20.34
N PRO A 74 -16.29 -4.11 21.66
CA PRO A 74 -15.32 -4.81 22.52
C PRO A 74 -15.47 -6.33 22.52
N SER A 75 -16.68 -6.86 22.31
CA SER A 75 -16.96 -8.29 22.25
C SER A 75 -16.36 -8.98 21.03
N ASP A 76 -16.21 -8.26 19.91
CA ASP A 76 -15.76 -8.82 18.63
C ASP A 76 -14.29 -8.49 18.33
N LEU A 77 -13.65 -7.68 19.17
CA LEU A 77 -12.29 -7.19 18.97
C LEU A 77 -11.26 -8.30 18.77
N LYS A 78 -11.36 -9.36 19.58
CA LYS A 78 -10.44 -10.50 19.49
C LYS A 78 -10.56 -11.19 18.14
N LYS A 79 -11.78 -11.47 17.70
CA LYS A 79 -12.06 -12.13 16.43
C LYS A 79 -11.61 -11.25 15.25
N TYR A 80 -11.90 -9.95 15.31
CA TYR A 80 -11.45 -8.99 14.30
C TYR A 80 -9.92 -8.96 14.14
N LEU A 81 -9.19 -8.98 15.27
CA LEU A 81 -7.73 -9.03 15.25
C LEU A 81 -7.20 -10.35 14.69
N GLU A 82 -7.82 -11.49 15.03
CA GLU A 82 -7.48 -12.80 14.48
C GLU A 82 -7.66 -12.82 12.95
N ASP A 83 -8.83 -12.38 12.46
CA ASP A 83 -9.13 -12.31 11.04
C ASP A 83 -8.12 -11.40 10.29
N CYS A 84 -7.80 -10.22 10.85
CA CYS A 84 -6.84 -9.31 10.24
C CYS A 84 -5.39 -9.85 10.25
N LEU A 85 -5.02 -10.61 11.28
CA LEU A 85 -3.71 -11.28 11.32
C LEU A 85 -3.64 -12.39 10.28
N GLU A 86 -4.70 -13.16 10.10
CA GLU A 86 -4.78 -14.21 9.08
C GLU A 86 -4.65 -13.62 7.66
N ASP A 87 -5.37 -12.53 7.37
CA ASP A 87 -5.22 -11.76 6.12
C ASP A 87 -3.76 -11.35 5.84
N MET A 88 -3.05 -10.86 6.86
CA MET A 88 -1.64 -10.48 6.73
C MET A 88 -0.70 -11.68 6.52
N PHE A 89 -0.98 -12.81 7.17
CA PHE A 89 -0.20 -14.03 6.97
C PHE A 89 -0.35 -14.59 5.56
N GLU A 90 -1.55 -14.56 4.98
CA GLU A 90 -1.76 -15.01 3.61
C GLU A 90 -1.03 -14.12 2.60
N ILE A 91 -1.04 -12.80 2.82
CA ILE A 91 -0.23 -11.86 2.03
C ILE A 91 1.27 -12.22 2.09
N LEU A 92 1.80 -12.56 3.26
CA LEU A 92 3.21 -12.94 3.41
C LEU A 92 3.54 -14.28 2.74
N LYS A 93 2.59 -15.22 2.67
CA LYS A 93 2.76 -16.50 1.98
C LYS A 93 2.69 -16.36 0.46
N GLY A 94 2.14 -15.27 -0.05
CA GLY A 94 2.02 -15.00 -1.49
C GLY A 94 0.95 -15.84 -2.19
N ASN A 95 -0.14 -16.16 -1.48
CA ASN A 95 -1.31 -16.86 -2.03
C ASN A 95 -2.49 -15.90 -2.22
#